data_AF-A0AA96I3I4-F1
#
_entry.id   AF-A0AA96I3I4-F1
#
_cell.length_a   1.000
_cell.length_b   1.000
_cell.length_c   1.000
_cell.angle_alpha   90.00
_cell.angle_beta   90.00
_cell.angle_gamma   90.00
#
_symmetry.space_group_name_H-M   'P 1'
#
loop_
_entity.id
_entity.type
_entity.pdbx_description
1 polymer ?
#
loop_
_entity_poly.entity_id
_entity_poly.type
_entity_poly.pdbx_seq_one_letter_code
_entity_poly.pdbx_strand_id
1 'polypeptide(L)'
;MLKEKSTSTVKKCKDTLSLIMNKAVADDIISKNYVSLSDSITVVTTKRVPYTTGEVTTLLKESDGWFKVFLYLVFSTGLRTGEAIGLMWDDIDFENGFIDLKRSITKGRVTEKNGNCSIDEFIKNDFKIKVFNNTNKTKNHTRPIPLDNTTRDILLQYYKKRTQDNWIFISSKTNSCFADSTTVNKYYWKPLLNKTKIEDKDLYTSRHTYISIMKNNGADDAWLKSIGGWTQSSRMLNDVYFTHESNERDTALANNFFYNLDKVKAE
;
A
#
# COMPACT_ATOMS: atom_id res chain seq x y z
N MET A 1 11.78 -7.60 31.72
CA MET A 1 12.21 -7.43 30.32
C MET A 1 11.15 -7.79 29.27
N LEU A 2 10.61 -9.01 29.19
CA LEU A 2 9.63 -9.36 28.12
C LEU A 2 8.23 -8.76 28.32
N LYS A 3 7.85 -8.40 29.55
CA LYS A 3 6.54 -7.81 29.90
C LYS A 3 6.30 -6.42 29.29
N GLU A 4 7.36 -5.71 28.90
CA GLU A 4 7.28 -4.36 28.32
C GLU A 4 7.19 -4.38 26.78
N LYS A 5 7.25 -5.55 26.14
CA LYS A 5 7.19 -5.71 24.69
C LYS A 5 5.84 -6.29 24.28
N SER A 6 5.37 -5.90 23.08
CA SER A 6 4.15 -6.49 22.53
C SER A 6 4.30 -7.99 22.31
N THR A 7 3.22 -8.75 22.47
CA THR A 7 3.20 -10.22 22.30
C THR A 7 3.74 -10.65 20.92
N SER A 8 3.44 -9.89 19.87
CA SER A 8 4.00 -10.11 18.53
C SER A 8 5.53 -9.95 18.51
N THR A 9 6.07 -8.96 19.21
CA THR A 9 7.52 -8.75 19.30
C THR A 9 8.18 -9.89 20.07
N VAL A 10 7.62 -10.28 21.23
CA VAL A 10 8.13 -11.40 22.03
C VAL A 10 8.12 -12.69 21.19
N LYS A 11 7.04 -12.94 20.45
CA LYS A 11 6.95 -14.11 19.55
C LYS A 11 8.02 -14.07 18.46
N LYS A 12 8.24 -12.92 17.79
CA LYS A 12 9.30 -12.78 16.78
C LYS A 12 10.69 -13.08 17.36
N CYS A 13 10.98 -12.57 18.57
CA CYS A 13 12.24 -12.88 19.26
C CYS A 13 12.38 -14.38 19.52
N LYS A 14 11.34 -15.03 20.05
CA LYS A 14 11.31 -16.49 20.28
C LYS A 14 11.54 -17.26 18.97
N ASP A 15 10.82 -16.91 17.91
CA ASP A 15 10.90 -17.59 16.61
C ASP A 15 12.31 -17.44 16.00
N THR A 16 12.91 -16.25 16.12
CA THR A 16 14.28 -15.97 15.65
C THR A 16 15.30 -16.79 16.43
N LEU A 17 15.18 -16.83 17.76
CA LEU A 17 16.07 -17.61 18.61
C LEU A 17 15.92 -19.12 18.33
N SER A 18 14.68 -19.59 18.13
CA SER A 18 14.39 -20.97 17.77
C SER A 18 15.05 -21.35 16.45
N LEU A 19 15.02 -20.46 15.44
CA LEU A 19 15.70 -20.66 14.16
C LEU A 19 17.22 -20.82 14.34
N ILE A 20 17.83 -19.94 15.14
CA ILE A 20 19.28 -19.99 15.43
C ILE A 20 19.62 -21.30 16.15
N MET A 21 18.85 -21.69 17.16
CA MET A 21 19.08 -22.91 17.93
C MET A 21 18.88 -24.18 17.09
N ASN A 22 17.89 -24.19 16.20
CA ASN A 22 17.72 -25.29 15.24
C ASN A 22 18.94 -25.44 14.32
N LYS A 23 19.52 -24.32 13.86
CA LYS A 23 20.75 -24.35 13.08
C LYS A 23 21.93 -24.88 13.89
N ALA A 24 22.07 -24.46 15.16
CA ALA A 24 23.11 -24.97 16.06
C ALA A 24 22.98 -26.48 16.36
N VAL A 25 21.74 -27.00 16.47
CA VAL A 25 21.50 -28.45 16.57
C VAL A 25 21.90 -29.17 15.28
N ALA A 26 21.53 -28.63 14.13
CA ALA A 26 21.86 -29.23 12.84
C ALA A 26 23.38 -29.25 12.54
N ASP A 27 24.13 -28.36 13.18
CA ASP A 27 25.60 -28.29 13.10
C ASP A 27 26.29 -29.05 14.25
N ASP A 28 25.54 -29.84 15.02
CA ASP A 28 26.02 -30.61 16.19
C ASP A 28 26.75 -29.76 17.27
N ILE A 29 26.49 -28.45 17.31
CA ILE A 29 27.07 -27.54 18.32
C ILE A 29 26.36 -27.72 19.67
N ILE A 30 25.05 -27.99 19.65
CA ILE A 30 24.23 -28.26 20.82
C ILE A 30 23.35 -29.48 20.60
N SER A 31 23.00 -30.17 21.67
CA SER A 31 22.23 -31.42 21.60
C SER A 31 20.73 -31.25 21.32
N LYS A 32 20.17 -30.08 21.61
CA LYS A 32 18.74 -29.80 21.36
C LYS A 32 18.43 -28.30 21.36
N ASN A 33 17.31 -27.93 20.74
CA ASN A 33 16.81 -26.56 20.76
C ASN A 33 16.07 -26.29 22.09
N TYR A 34 16.71 -25.57 23.00
CA TYR A 34 16.15 -25.23 24.31
C TYR A 34 14.96 -24.25 24.26
N VAL A 35 14.79 -23.50 23.17
CA VAL A 35 13.65 -22.57 23.00
C VAL A 35 12.34 -23.34 22.91
N SER A 36 12.38 -24.58 22.43
CA SER A 36 11.21 -25.46 22.37
C SER A 36 10.60 -25.76 23.74
N LEU A 37 11.39 -25.63 24.83
CA LEU A 37 10.93 -25.85 26.21
C LEU A 37 10.16 -24.66 26.79
N SER A 38 10.21 -23.51 26.13
CA SER A 38 9.50 -22.31 26.60
C SER A 38 8.03 -22.33 26.17
N ASP A 39 7.17 -21.71 26.99
CA ASP A 39 5.73 -21.63 26.76
C ASP A 39 5.36 -21.09 25.38
N SER A 40 4.27 -21.60 24.81
CA SER A 40 3.72 -21.10 23.56
C SER A 40 3.21 -19.66 23.73
N ILE A 41 3.64 -18.78 22.84
CA ILE A 41 3.15 -17.40 22.81
C ILE A 41 2.00 -17.30 21.81
N THR A 42 0.80 -17.03 22.34
CA THR A 42 -0.39 -16.71 21.55
C THR A 42 -0.41 -15.21 21.28
N VAL A 43 -0.38 -14.83 20.00
CA VAL A 43 -0.52 -13.43 19.60
C VAL A 43 -1.97 -13.18 19.28
N VAL A 44 -2.64 -12.40 20.12
CA VAL A 44 -3.96 -11.85 19.81
C VAL A 44 -3.76 -10.72 18.81
N THR A 45 -4.27 -10.90 17.59
CA THR A 45 -4.27 -9.86 16.54
C THR A 45 -5.62 -9.17 16.53
N THR A 46 -5.63 -7.85 16.74
CA THR A 46 -6.81 -7.02 16.54
C THR A 46 -7.10 -6.88 15.05
N LYS A 47 -8.35 -7.08 14.64
CA LYS A 47 -8.78 -6.80 13.25
C LYS A 47 -8.69 -5.31 13.00
N ARG A 48 -8.07 -4.92 11.87
CA ARG A 48 -8.03 -3.52 11.42
C ARG A 48 -9.39 -3.17 10.82
N VAL A 49 -10.03 -2.13 11.35
CA VAL A 49 -11.29 -1.61 10.84
C VAL A 49 -10.97 -0.58 9.75
N PRO A 50 -11.54 -0.67 8.53
CA PRO A 50 -11.32 0.32 7.48
C PRO A 50 -11.96 1.68 7.84
N TYR A 51 -11.55 2.73 7.13
CA TYR A 51 -12.26 4.00 7.14
C TYR A 51 -13.60 3.88 6.41
N THR A 52 -14.64 4.50 6.94
CA THR A 52 -15.94 4.59 6.28
C THR A 52 -15.88 5.59 5.13
N THR A 53 -16.84 5.51 4.19
CA THR A 53 -16.94 6.48 3.09
C THR A 53 -17.09 7.92 3.59
N GLY A 54 -17.85 8.13 4.67
CA GLY A 54 -18.01 9.42 5.34
C GLY A 54 -16.72 9.94 5.96
N GLU A 55 -15.95 9.07 6.64
CA GLU A 55 -14.63 9.44 7.18
C GLU A 55 -13.66 9.83 6.07
N VAL A 56 -13.54 9.02 5.00
CA VAL A 56 -12.68 9.32 3.84
C VAL A 56 -13.04 10.68 3.25
N THR A 57 -14.33 10.93 3.03
CA THR A 57 -14.81 12.21 2.46
C THR A 57 -14.43 13.39 3.36
N THR A 58 -14.60 13.22 4.67
CA THR A 58 -14.28 14.25 5.66
C THR A 58 -12.77 14.54 5.70
N LEU A 59 -11.94 13.49 5.68
CA LEU A 59 -10.48 13.61 5.62
C LEU A 59 -10.02 14.35 4.35
N LEU A 60 -10.58 14.01 3.19
CA LEU A 60 -10.26 14.67 1.91
C LEU A 60 -10.72 16.12 1.88
N LYS A 61 -11.91 16.42 2.44
CA LYS A 61 -12.45 17.78 2.53
C LYS A 61 -11.62 18.68 3.44
N GLU A 62 -11.24 18.18 4.61
CA GLU A 62 -10.56 18.95 5.66
C GLU A 62 -9.03 19.02 5.51
N SER A 63 -8.47 18.26 4.56
CA SER A 63 -7.06 18.31 4.16
C SER A 63 -6.79 19.38 3.09
N ASP A 64 -5.54 19.82 3.00
CA ASP A 64 -5.09 20.87 2.09
C ASP A 64 -3.71 20.59 1.48
N GLY A 65 -3.33 21.44 0.52
CA GLY A 65 -2.01 21.43 -0.11
C GLY A 65 -1.58 20.07 -0.69
N TRP A 66 -0.30 19.75 -0.53
CA TRP A 66 0.27 18.49 -1.00
C TRP A 66 -0.34 17.27 -0.27
N PHE A 67 -0.73 17.44 1.00
CA PHE A 67 -1.25 16.34 1.80
C PHE A 67 -2.64 15.90 1.32
N LYS A 68 -3.46 16.84 0.85
CA LYS A 68 -4.71 16.51 0.16
C LYS A 68 -4.46 15.62 -1.06
N VAL A 69 -3.53 16.01 -1.94
CA VAL A 69 -3.14 15.22 -3.13
C VAL A 69 -2.66 13.83 -2.72
N PHE A 70 -1.85 13.76 -1.66
CA PHE A 70 -1.38 12.50 -1.08
C PHE A 70 -2.54 11.61 -0.61
N LEU A 71 -3.54 12.16 0.08
CA LEU A 71 -4.70 11.40 0.54
C LEU A 71 -5.57 10.89 -0.62
N TYR A 72 -5.83 11.71 -1.64
CA TYR A 72 -6.52 11.26 -2.86
C TYR A 72 -5.82 10.04 -3.45
N LEU A 73 -4.49 10.09 -3.53
CA LEU A 73 -3.69 9.00 -4.07
C LEU A 73 -3.82 7.72 -3.24
N VAL A 74 -3.51 7.75 -1.93
CA VAL A 74 -3.47 6.50 -1.14
C VAL A 74 -4.85 5.85 -0.95
N PHE A 75 -5.93 6.65 -0.89
CA PHE A 75 -7.28 6.11 -0.78
C PHE A 75 -7.81 5.52 -2.09
N SER A 76 -7.40 6.04 -3.25
CA SER A 76 -7.86 5.54 -4.56
C SER A 76 -6.99 4.45 -5.19
N THR A 77 -5.79 4.22 -4.66
CA THR A 77 -4.84 3.25 -5.22
C THR A 77 -4.43 2.15 -4.26
N GLY A 78 -4.66 2.34 -2.95
CA GLY A 78 -4.22 1.43 -1.90
C GLY A 78 -2.70 1.26 -1.81
N LEU A 79 -1.92 2.22 -2.31
CA LEU A 79 -0.46 2.22 -2.16
C LEU A 79 -0.05 2.21 -0.69
N ARG A 80 1.04 1.51 -0.37
CA ARG A 80 1.66 1.66 0.96
C ARG A 80 2.21 3.07 1.09
N THR A 81 2.20 3.65 2.29
CA THR A 81 2.71 5.02 2.52
C THR A 81 4.13 5.22 1.97
N GLY A 82 5.03 4.24 2.16
CA GLY A 82 6.40 4.28 1.63
C GLY A 82 6.49 4.17 0.10
N GLU A 83 5.52 3.52 -0.54
CA GLU A 83 5.40 3.47 -2.01
C GLU A 83 4.92 4.84 -2.52
N ALA A 84 3.84 5.38 -1.93
CA ALA A 84 3.27 6.67 -2.33
C ALA A 84 4.25 7.84 -2.19
N ILE A 85 4.98 7.96 -1.08
CA ILE A 85 6.02 9.02 -0.92
C ILE A 85 7.24 8.79 -1.81
N GLY A 86 7.40 7.59 -2.35
CA GLY A 86 8.49 7.23 -3.25
C GLY A 86 8.16 7.43 -4.73
N LEU A 87 6.99 7.95 -5.08
CA LEU A 87 6.66 8.16 -6.48
C LEU A 87 7.38 9.37 -7.08
N MET A 88 7.81 9.19 -8.32
CA MET A 88 8.27 10.25 -9.21
C MET A 88 7.23 10.52 -10.31
N TRP A 89 7.31 11.67 -10.97
CA TRP A 89 6.38 11.98 -12.06
C TRP A 89 6.49 11.02 -13.24
N ASP A 90 7.70 10.54 -13.54
CA ASP A 90 7.96 9.53 -14.60
C ASP A 90 7.40 8.13 -14.27
N ASP A 91 6.86 7.94 -13.07
CA ASP A 91 6.12 6.72 -12.71
C ASP A 91 4.64 6.81 -13.12
N ILE A 92 4.12 8.01 -13.46
CA ILE A 92 2.71 8.22 -13.80
C ILE A 92 2.55 8.30 -15.32
N ASP A 93 1.73 7.42 -15.85
CA ASP A 93 1.18 7.56 -17.19
C ASP A 93 -0.18 8.28 -17.10
N PHE A 94 -0.16 9.59 -17.33
CA PHE A 94 -1.37 10.41 -17.30
C PHE A 94 -2.29 10.14 -18.49
N GLU A 95 -1.76 9.69 -19.63
CA GLU A 95 -2.56 9.42 -20.82
C GLU A 95 -3.39 8.16 -20.62
N ASN A 96 -2.76 7.11 -20.08
CA ASN A 96 -3.37 5.80 -19.89
C ASN A 96 -3.94 5.57 -18.49
N GLY A 97 -3.70 6.48 -17.54
CA GLY A 97 -4.30 6.44 -16.21
C GLY A 97 -3.78 5.30 -15.34
N PHE A 98 -2.45 5.12 -15.28
CA PHE A 98 -1.83 4.15 -14.37
C PHE A 98 -0.53 4.68 -13.76
N ILE A 99 -0.09 4.00 -12.70
CA ILE A 99 1.19 4.22 -12.03
C ILE A 99 2.05 2.95 -12.21
N ASP A 100 3.24 3.10 -12.77
CA ASP A 100 4.26 2.07 -12.76
C ASP A 100 5.09 2.19 -11.48
N LEU A 101 4.69 1.43 -10.45
CA LEU A 101 5.35 1.49 -9.16
C LEU A 101 6.74 0.84 -9.24
N LYS A 102 7.82 1.61 -9.11
CA LYS A 102 9.20 1.10 -9.22
C LYS A 102 9.98 1.04 -7.91
N ARG A 103 9.56 1.84 -6.93
CA ARG A 103 10.35 2.12 -5.73
C ARG A 103 9.51 2.31 -4.48
N SER A 104 10.17 2.20 -3.33
CA SER A 104 9.59 2.54 -2.03
C SER A 104 10.63 3.13 -1.09
N ILE A 105 10.21 4.04 -0.21
CA ILE A 105 11.10 4.67 0.76
C ILE A 105 10.78 4.16 2.17
N THR A 106 11.80 3.76 2.92
CA THR A 106 11.68 3.39 4.34
C THR A 106 12.96 3.72 5.09
N LYS A 107 12.84 4.48 6.19
CA LYS A 107 13.97 4.85 7.08
C LYS A 107 15.15 5.48 6.33
N GLY A 108 14.85 6.41 5.43
CA GLY A 108 15.84 7.12 4.61
C GLY A 108 16.43 6.30 3.46
N ARG A 109 16.00 5.05 3.27
CA ARG A 109 16.47 4.19 2.18
C ARG A 109 15.44 4.13 1.08
N VAL A 110 15.84 4.53 -0.12
CA VAL A 110 15.11 4.26 -1.36
C VAL A 110 15.45 2.83 -1.77
N THR A 111 14.43 1.98 -1.85
CA THR A 111 14.56 0.63 -2.40
C THR A 111 13.94 0.62 -3.77
N GLU A 112 14.78 0.57 -4.79
CA GLU A 112 14.40 0.34 -6.18
C GLU A 112 14.61 -1.15 -6.48
N LYS A 113 13.70 -1.75 -7.25
CA LYS A 113 13.92 -3.10 -7.78
C LYS A 113 13.86 -3.06 -9.29
N ASN A 114 14.92 -3.57 -9.91
CA ASN A 114 14.96 -3.75 -11.35
C ASN A 114 13.89 -4.78 -11.74
N GLY A 115 12.96 -4.35 -12.58
CA GLY A 115 11.86 -5.14 -13.10
C GLY A 115 11.09 -4.23 -14.05
N ASN A 116 10.79 -4.73 -15.23
CA ASN A 116 10.00 -3.98 -16.20
C ASN A 116 8.57 -4.51 -16.10
N CYS A 117 7.60 -3.64 -15.85
CA CYS A 117 6.20 -3.96 -16.14
C CYS A 117 5.94 -3.54 -17.59
N SER A 118 5.70 -4.51 -18.46
CA SER A 118 5.34 -4.30 -19.85
C SER A 118 3.82 -4.30 -19.97
N ILE A 119 3.26 -3.33 -20.69
CA ILE A 119 1.84 -3.30 -21.06
C ILE A 119 1.75 -3.67 -22.53
N ASP A 120 1.00 -4.72 -22.85
CA ASP A 120 1.01 -5.34 -24.18
C ASP A 120 0.12 -4.62 -25.22
N GLU A 121 -1.00 -4.02 -24.81
CA GLU A 121 -1.90 -3.35 -25.76
C GLU A 121 -2.80 -2.33 -25.06
N PHE A 122 -3.00 -1.15 -25.66
CA PHE A 122 -3.85 -0.08 -25.14
C PHE A 122 -4.99 0.20 -26.12
N ILE A 123 -6.24 0.17 -25.66
CA ILE A 123 -7.38 0.67 -26.41
C ILE A 123 -7.95 1.88 -25.67
N LYS A 124 -7.94 3.02 -26.37
CA LYS A 124 -8.53 4.28 -25.89
C LYS A 124 -9.96 4.02 -25.40
N ASN A 125 -10.26 4.41 -24.16
CA ASN A 125 -11.57 4.35 -23.51
C ASN A 125 -12.15 2.98 -23.12
N ASP A 126 -11.45 1.85 -23.27
CA ASP A 126 -11.85 0.57 -22.66
C ASP A 126 -10.61 -0.23 -22.24
N PHE A 127 -10.38 -0.31 -20.92
CA PHE A 127 -9.09 -0.65 -20.33
C PHE A 127 -8.83 -2.17 -20.29
N LYS A 128 -8.25 -2.72 -21.35
CA LYS A 128 -7.54 -4.02 -21.28
C LYS A 128 -6.10 -3.80 -20.83
N ILE A 129 -5.79 -4.14 -19.58
CA ILE A 129 -4.40 -4.21 -19.11
C ILE A 129 -3.97 -5.67 -19.19
N LYS A 130 -3.12 -6.01 -20.16
CA LYS A 130 -2.38 -7.28 -20.16
C LYS A 130 -1.00 -7.04 -19.56
N VAL A 131 -0.79 -7.52 -18.33
CA VAL A 131 0.50 -7.46 -17.63
C VAL A 131 1.28 -8.74 -17.96
N PHE A 132 2.36 -8.63 -18.73
CA PHE A 132 3.27 -9.75 -18.95
C PHE A 132 4.55 -9.63 -18.12
N ASN A 133 4.95 -10.78 -17.58
CA ASN A 133 6.27 -11.06 -16.99
C ASN A 133 6.72 -10.17 -15.83
N ASN A 134 6.11 -10.37 -14.66
CA ASN A 134 6.80 -10.06 -13.41
C ASN A 134 7.91 -11.11 -13.18
N THR A 135 9.12 -10.87 -13.69
CA THR A 135 10.27 -11.76 -13.51
C THR A 135 10.83 -11.76 -12.08
N ASN A 136 10.32 -10.90 -11.20
CA ASN A 136 10.79 -10.79 -9.82
C ASN A 136 10.18 -11.87 -8.92
N LYS A 137 10.89 -12.99 -8.77
CA LYS A 137 10.62 -14.06 -7.78
C LYS A 137 10.74 -13.62 -6.31
N THR A 138 10.99 -12.33 -6.01
CA THR A 138 11.00 -11.83 -4.64
C THR A 138 10.29 -10.48 -4.50
N LYS A 139 9.18 -10.47 -3.74
CA LYS A 139 8.44 -9.29 -3.23
C LYS A 139 8.24 -8.13 -4.22
N ASN A 140 7.17 -8.20 -5.02
CA ASN A 140 6.01 -7.28 -5.09
C ASN A 140 6.19 -5.75 -5.26
N HIS A 141 7.38 -5.24 -5.56
CA HIS A 141 7.58 -3.78 -5.67
C HIS A 141 7.28 -3.23 -7.07
N THR A 142 7.40 -4.03 -8.13
CA THR A 142 7.07 -3.62 -9.52
C THR A 142 5.71 -4.14 -9.93
N ARG A 143 4.75 -3.23 -10.20
CA ARG A 143 3.38 -3.55 -10.65
C ARG A 143 2.68 -2.31 -11.21
N PRO A 144 1.84 -2.44 -12.26
CA PRO A 144 0.96 -1.36 -12.67
C PRO A 144 -0.18 -1.19 -11.67
N ILE A 145 -0.52 0.06 -11.35
CA ILE A 145 -1.61 0.44 -10.46
C ILE A 145 -2.55 1.36 -11.21
N PRO A 146 -3.82 0.97 -11.45
CA PRO A 146 -4.78 1.87 -12.08
C PRO A 146 -5.00 3.14 -11.25
N LEU A 147 -5.19 4.24 -11.95
CA LEU A 147 -5.32 5.57 -11.38
C LEU A 147 -6.74 6.09 -11.58
N ASP A 148 -7.43 6.37 -10.48
CA ASP A 148 -8.74 7.02 -10.49
C ASP A 148 -8.69 8.34 -11.28
N ASN A 149 -9.72 8.61 -12.09
CA ASN A 149 -9.81 9.80 -12.94
C ASN A 149 -9.74 11.11 -12.14
N THR A 150 -10.40 11.18 -10.98
CA THR A 150 -10.36 12.34 -10.08
C THR A 150 -8.94 12.53 -9.53
N THR A 151 -8.31 11.44 -9.09
CA THR A 151 -6.92 11.48 -8.60
C THR A 151 -5.95 11.88 -9.70
N ARG A 152 -6.11 11.36 -10.92
CA ARG A 152 -5.32 11.72 -12.10
C ARG A 152 -5.40 13.21 -12.38
N ASP A 153 -6.61 13.76 -12.41
CA ASP A 153 -6.81 15.18 -12.72
C ASP A 153 -6.20 16.08 -11.64
N ILE A 154 -6.33 15.69 -10.36
CA ILE A 154 -5.69 16.37 -9.23
C ILE A 154 -4.16 16.30 -9.34
N LEU A 155 -3.60 15.13 -9.67
CA LEU A 155 -2.16 14.95 -9.85
C LEU A 155 -1.64 15.77 -11.05
N LEU A 156 -2.38 15.84 -12.15
CA LEU A 156 -2.01 16.63 -13.31
C LEU A 156 -1.99 18.13 -13.00
N GLN A 157 -2.98 18.62 -12.24
CA GLN A 157 -2.97 20.00 -11.74
C GLN A 157 -1.81 20.27 -10.77
N TYR A 158 -1.45 19.27 -9.96
CA TYR A 158 -0.33 19.36 -9.03
C TYR A 158 1.02 19.38 -9.78
N TYR A 159 1.18 18.54 -10.81
CA TYR A 159 2.36 18.46 -11.67
C TYR A 159 2.65 19.80 -12.36
N LYS A 160 1.63 20.44 -12.92
CA LYS A 160 1.75 21.76 -13.59
C LYS A 160 2.35 22.85 -12.69
N LYS A 161 2.27 22.70 -11.36
CA LYS A 161 2.84 23.65 -10.39
C LYS A 161 4.26 23.28 -9.94
N ARG A 162 4.76 22.11 -10.34
CA ARG A 162 5.97 21.47 -9.80
C ARG A 162 6.77 20.72 -10.87
N THR A 163 6.76 21.19 -12.12
CA THR A 163 7.41 20.51 -13.25
C THR A 163 8.91 20.36 -13.12
N GLN A 164 9.55 21.16 -12.25
CA GLN A 164 10.97 21.10 -11.94
C GLN A 164 11.36 20.02 -10.92
N ASP A 165 10.39 19.45 -10.18
CA ASP A 165 10.65 18.43 -9.16
C ASP A 165 10.60 17.05 -9.82
N ASN A 166 11.51 16.13 -9.49
CA ASN A 166 11.39 14.73 -9.96
C ASN A 166 10.40 13.92 -9.11
N TRP A 167 10.44 14.14 -7.79
CA TRP A 167 9.58 13.46 -6.83
C TRP A 167 8.23 14.16 -6.72
N ILE A 168 7.15 13.38 -6.63
CA ILE A 168 5.80 13.93 -6.47
C ILE A 168 5.67 14.62 -5.11
N PHE A 169 6.11 13.95 -4.04
CA PHE A 169 5.98 14.45 -2.67
C PHE A 169 7.34 14.78 -2.08
N ILE A 170 7.60 16.09 -1.96
CA ILE A 170 8.82 16.60 -1.32
C ILE A 170 8.52 17.22 0.04
N SER A 171 9.47 17.06 0.97
CA SER A 171 9.46 17.73 2.25
C SER A 171 9.87 19.18 2.08
N SER A 172 9.02 20.12 2.48
CA SER A 172 9.31 21.56 2.44
C SER A 172 10.54 21.96 3.25
N LYS A 173 10.93 21.16 4.25
CA LYS A 173 12.11 21.43 5.09
C LYS A 173 13.43 21.07 4.41
N THR A 174 13.45 20.02 3.60
CA THR A 174 14.69 19.46 3.01
C THR A 174 14.75 19.63 1.49
N ASN A 175 13.67 20.10 0.88
CA ASN A 175 13.47 20.18 -0.56
C ASN A 175 13.80 18.85 -1.29
N SER A 176 13.56 17.74 -0.59
CA SER A 176 13.88 16.38 -1.00
C SER A 176 12.71 15.45 -0.66
N CYS A 177 12.71 14.22 -1.20
CA CYS A 177 11.70 13.23 -0.85
C CYS A 177 11.63 12.96 0.67
N PHE A 178 10.47 12.52 1.16
CA PHE A 178 10.33 12.13 2.56
C PHE A 178 11.19 10.90 2.88
N ALA A 179 11.95 10.96 3.98
CA ALA A 179 12.79 9.84 4.42
C ALA A 179 11.96 8.63 4.87
N ASP A 180 10.75 8.84 5.41
CA ASP A 180 9.82 7.78 5.79
C ASP A 180 8.40 8.32 6.03
N SER A 181 7.49 7.40 6.33
CA SER A 181 6.10 7.71 6.69
C SER A 181 5.93 8.39 8.05
N THR A 182 6.96 8.44 8.91
CA THR A 182 6.83 8.98 10.27
C THR A 182 6.60 10.49 10.25
N THR A 183 7.25 11.19 9.32
CA THR A 183 7.06 12.64 9.14
C THR A 183 5.64 12.94 8.68
N VAL A 184 5.16 12.21 7.66
CA VAL A 184 3.79 12.33 7.16
C VAL A 184 2.78 12.06 8.28
N ASN A 185 3.00 10.99 9.04
CA ASN A 185 2.10 10.60 10.13
C ASN A 185 2.07 11.67 11.25
N LYS A 186 3.24 12.04 11.77
CA LYS A 186 3.35 12.94 12.93
C LYS A 186 2.87 14.36 12.63
N TYR A 187 3.21 14.91 11.46
CA TYR A 187 3.03 16.34 11.19
C TYR A 187 1.82 16.67 10.31
N TYR A 188 1.20 15.68 9.66
CA TYR A 188 0.07 15.91 8.76
C TYR A 188 -1.13 15.04 9.12
N TRP A 189 -0.92 13.72 9.26
CA TRP A 189 -2.02 12.80 9.58
C TRP A 189 -2.61 13.02 10.98
N LYS A 190 -1.77 12.99 12.03
CA LYS A 190 -2.24 13.18 13.42
C LYS A 190 -2.94 14.54 13.62
N PRO A 191 -2.41 15.67 13.10
CA PRO A 191 -3.13 16.94 13.16
C PRO A 191 -4.49 16.92 12.43
N LEU A 192 -4.58 16.30 11.26
CA LEU A 192 -5.85 16.18 10.53
C LEU A 192 -6.88 15.36 11.30
N LEU A 193 -6.47 14.25 11.94
CA LEU A 193 -7.36 13.45 12.78
C LEU A 193 -7.85 14.25 13.99
N ASN A 194 -6.95 14.99 14.66
CA ASN A 194 -7.33 15.86 15.78
C ASN A 194 -8.33 16.95 15.35
N LYS A 195 -8.16 17.53 14.15
CA LYS A 195 -9.06 18.53 13.58
C LYS A 195 -10.45 17.94 13.28
N THR A 196 -10.49 16.75 12.68
CA THR A 196 -11.72 16.09 12.23
C THR A 196 -12.43 15.29 13.32
N LYS A 197 -11.75 15.02 14.44
CA LYS A 197 -12.18 14.13 15.54
C LYS A 197 -12.46 12.70 15.08
N ILE A 198 -11.86 12.27 13.96
CA ILE A 198 -11.93 10.90 13.48
C ILE A 198 -10.96 10.03 14.28
N GLU A 199 -11.38 8.81 14.61
CA GLU A 199 -10.54 7.84 15.31
C GLU A 199 -9.28 7.51 14.50
N ASP A 200 -8.15 7.41 15.19
CA ASP A 200 -6.90 7.04 14.55
C ASP A 200 -6.81 5.53 14.30
N LYS A 201 -7.17 5.13 13.08
CA LYS A 201 -7.00 3.77 12.55
C LYS A 201 -5.65 3.57 11.86
N ASP A 202 -4.74 4.52 11.96
CA ASP A 202 -3.47 4.65 11.22
C ASP A 202 -3.58 4.94 9.71
N LEU A 203 -2.57 5.61 9.17
CA LEU A 203 -2.52 5.97 7.75
C LEU A 203 -2.40 4.74 6.83
N TYR A 204 -1.84 3.64 7.31
CA TYR A 204 -1.74 2.39 6.54
C TYR A 204 -3.12 1.78 6.29
N THR A 205 -4.11 2.09 7.13
CA THR A 205 -5.50 1.67 6.93
C THR A 205 -6.18 2.32 5.71
N SER A 206 -5.62 3.37 5.12
CA SER A 206 -6.07 3.87 3.80
C SER A 206 -6.07 2.77 2.74
N ARG A 207 -5.01 1.94 2.73
CA ARG A 207 -4.91 0.77 1.86
C ARG A 207 -5.96 -0.29 2.18
N HIS A 208 -6.17 -0.61 3.46
CA HIS A 208 -7.22 -1.54 3.87
C HIS A 208 -8.62 -1.05 3.46
N THR A 209 -8.82 0.27 3.51
CA THR A 209 -10.05 0.94 3.09
C THR A 209 -10.27 0.76 1.59
N TYR A 210 -9.26 1.06 0.77
CA TYR A 210 -9.31 0.81 -0.68
C TYR A 210 -9.70 -0.63 -1.01
N ILE A 211 -8.98 -1.60 -0.44
CA ILE A 211 -9.24 -3.03 -0.67
C ILE A 211 -10.67 -3.41 -0.27
N SER A 212 -11.12 -2.94 0.89
CA SER A 212 -12.47 -3.25 1.39
C SER A 212 -13.54 -2.67 0.49
N ILE A 213 -13.38 -1.43 0.00
CA ILE A 213 -14.33 -0.78 -0.89
C ILE A 213 -14.36 -1.50 -2.24
N MET A 214 -13.21 -1.80 -2.83
CA MET A 214 -13.14 -2.51 -4.11
C MET A 214 -13.79 -3.90 -4.01
N LYS A 215 -13.49 -4.64 -2.93
CA LYS A 215 -14.11 -5.95 -2.68
C LYS A 215 -15.63 -5.85 -2.52
N ASN A 216 -16.12 -4.86 -1.79
CA ASN A 216 -17.57 -4.64 -1.63
C ASN A 216 -18.26 -4.28 -2.94
N ASN A 217 -17.55 -3.66 -3.88
CA ASN A 217 -18.05 -3.37 -5.24
C ASN A 217 -17.87 -4.56 -6.21
N GLY A 218 -17.44 -5.72 -5.70
CA GLY A 218 -17.34 -6.97 -6.46
C GLY A 218 -16.06 -7.08 -7.30
N ALA A 219 -14.97 -6.40 -6.91
CA ALA A 219 -13.68 -6.57 -7.56
C ALA A 219 -13.10 -7.98 -7.31
N ASP A 220 -12.41 -8.55 -8.30
CA ASP A 220 -11.83 -9.89 -8.20
C ASP A 220 -10.70 -9.98 -7.15
N ASP A 221 -10.68 -11.08 -6.38
CA ASP A 221 -9.72 -11.28 -5.29
C ASP A 221 -8.28 -11.48 -5.80
N ALA A 222 -8.08 -12.08 -6.99
CA ALA A 222 -6.76 -12.27 -7.58
C ALA A 222 -6.22 -10.95 -8.15
N TRP A 223 -7.07 -10.14 -8.76
CA TRP A 223 -6.73 -8.78 -9.17
C TRP A 223 -6.37 -7.89 -7.97
N LEU A 224 -7.15 -7.94 -6.88
CA LEU A 224 -6.81 -7.21 -5.64
C LEU A 224 -5.48 -7.66 -5.03
N LYS A 225 -5.13 -8.95 -5.15
CA LYS A 225 -3.82 -9.47 -4.72
C LYS A 225 -2.68 -8.92 -5.59
N SER A 226 -2.89 -8.77 -6.90
CA SER A 226 -1.89 -8.21 -7.82
C SER A 226 -1.63 -6.73 -7.51
N ILE A 227 -2.67 -5.89 -7.42
CA ILE A 227 -2.59 -4.47 -7.03
C ILE A 227 -2.03 -4.31 -5.62
N GLY A 228 -2.39 -5.22 -4.73
CA GLY A 228 -1.88 -5.25 -3.39
C GLY A 228 -0.38 -5.57 -3.32
N GLY A 229 0.19 -6.27 -4.30
CA GLY A 229 1.52 -6.81 -4.15
C GLY A 229 1.62 -7.67 -2.89
N TRP A 230 0.72 -8.65 -2.75
CA TRP A 230 0.80 -9.68 -1.72
C TRP A 230 1.42 -10.96 -2.29
N THR A 231 2.31 -11.62 -1.54
CA THR A 231 2.87 -12.91 -1.92
C THR A 231 1.85 -14.00 -1.63
N GLN A 232 1.79 -15.05 -2.46
CA GLN A 232 0.83 -16.16 -2.39
C GLN A 232 0.72 -16.86 -1.02
N SER A 233 1.67 -16.67 -0.10
CA SER A 233 1.66 -17.25 1.25
C SER A 233 1.03 -16.36 2.35
N SER A 234 0.47 -15.19 2.03
CA SER A 234 -0.20 -14.36 3.04
C SER A 234 -1.67 -14.76 3.16
N ARG A 235 -2.07 -15.32 4.31
CA ARG A 235 -3.46 -15.65 4.75
C ARG A 235 -4.46 -14.47 4.73
N MET A 236 -4.14 -13.35 4.09
CA MET A 236 -4.93 -12.11 4.12
C MET A 236 -6.11 -12.12 3.14
N LEU A 237 -6.12 -13.02 2.15
CA LEU A 237 -7.30 -13.39 1.35
C LEU A 237 -7.19 -14.86 1.03
N ASN A 238 -8.28 -15.60 1.21
CA ASN A 238 -8.35 -17.06 1.11
C ASN A 238 -7.52 -17.65 -0.05
N ASP A 239 -6.92 -18.81 0.27
CA ASP A 239 -6.15 -19.67 -0.62
C ASP A 239 -6.98 -20.07 -1.84
N VAL A 240 -6.90 -19.28 -2.90
CA VAL A 240 -7.26 -19.67 -4.26
C VAL A 240 -6.29 -18.95 -5.19
N TYR A 241 -5.82 -19.74 -6.15
CA TYR A 241 -4.91 -19.47 -7.27
C TYR A 241 -5.12 -18.11 -7.97
N PHE A 242 -4.16 -17.64 -8.77
CA PHE A 242 -4.40 -17.26 -10.18
C PHE A 242 -3.21 -16.50 -10.81
N THR A 243 -2.88 -16.93 -12.02
CA THR A 243 -2.45 -16.11 -13.15
C THR A 243 -3.70 -15.41 -13.71
N HIS A 244 -3.97 -14.17 -13.34
CA HIS A 244 -5.16 -13.47 -13.84
C HIS A 244 -4.74 -12.34 -14.79
N GLU A 245 -5.25 -12.39 -16.04
CA GLU A 245 -5.40 -11.21 -16.88
C GLU A 245 -6.33 -10.23 -16.14
N SER A 246 -5.99 -8.94 -16.09
CA SER A 246 -6.86 -7.91 -15.52
C SER A 246 -8.17 -7.89 -16.30
N ASN A 247 -9.31 -8.12 -15.64
CA ASN A 247 -10.60 -7.94 -16.31
C ASN A 247 -10.94 -6.43 -16.40
N GLU A 248 -11.65 -6.03 -17.45
CA GLU A 248 -11.99 -4.63 -17.73
C GLU A 248 -12.83 -3.99 -16.61
N ARG A 249 -13.66 -4.80 -15.94
CA ARG A 249 -14.54 -4.37 -14.86
C ARG A 249 -13.76 -3.87 -13.65
N ASP A 250 -12.72 -4.58 -13.22
CA ASP A 250 -11.94 -4.20 -12.04
C ASP A 250 -11.15 -2.92 -12.28
N THR A 251 -10.59 -2.77 -13.48
CA THR A 251 -9.91 -1.54 -13.90
C THR A 251 -10.90 -0.36 -13.97
N ALA A 252 -12.11 -0.57 -14.49
CA ALA A 252 -13.16 0.45 -14.49
C ALA A 252 -13.60 0.83 -13.06
N LEU A 253 -13.70 -0.13 -12.14
CA LEU A 253 -14.01 0.13 -10.73
C LEU A 253 -12.93 1.01 -10.07
N ALA A 254 -11.66 0.74 -10.36
CA ALA A 254 -10.52 1.50 -9.83
C ALA A 254 -10.43 2.90 -10.44
N ASN A 255 -10.62 3.03 -11.75
CA ASN A 255 -10.58 4.30 -12.47
C ASN A 255 -11.72 5.24 -12.08
N ASN A 256 -12.80 4.69 -11.52
CA ASN A 256 -13.98 5.42 -11.03
C ASN A 256 -14.17 5.27 -9.52
N PHE A 257 -13.10 5.02 -8.76
CA PHE A 257 -13.15 4.78 -7.33
C PHE A 257 -13.95 5.84 -6.57
N PHE A 258 -13.67 7.13 -6.78
CA PHE A 258 -14.38 8.19 -6.05
C PHE A 258 -15.83 8.37 -6.51
N TYR A 259 -16.13 8.14 -7.78
CA TYR A 259 -17.50 8.11 -8.28
C TYR A 259 -18.31 6.99 -7.62
N ASN A 260 -17.72 5.80 -7.48
CA ASN A 260 -18.35 4.67 -6.81
C ASN A 260 -18.47 4.91 -5.29
N LEU A 261 -17.51 5.59 -4.68
CA LEU A 261 -17.53 5.95 -3.26
C LEU A 261 -18.74 6.82 -2.90
N ASP A 262 -19.13 7.73 -3.79
CA ASP A 262 -20.26 8.64 -3.57
C ASP A 262 -21.61 7.95 -3.77
N LYS A 263 -21.71 6.95 -4.66
CA LYS A 263 -22.92 6.14 -4.81
C LYS A 263 -23.26 5.33 -3.56
N VAL A 264 -22.25 4.80 -2.88
CA VAL A 264 -22.43 4.03 -1.62
C VAL A 264 -23.05 4.89 -0.50
N LYS A 265 -23.05 6.22 -0.61
CA LYS A 265 -23.73 7.11 0.37
C LYS A 265 -25.22 7.34 0.06
N ALA A 266 -25.67 7.00 -1.15
CA ALA A 266 -27.02 7.31 -1.63
C ALA A 266 -28.03 6.16 -1.41
N GLU A 267 -27.56 5.02 -0.89
CA GLU A 267 -28.36 3.88 -0.45
C GLU A 267 -28.48 3.85 1.08
#